data_AF-A0A919JCN3-F1
#
_entry.id   AF-A0A919JCN3-F1
#
_cell.length_a   1.000
_cell.length_b   1.000
_cell.length_c   1.000
_cell.angle_alpha   90.00
_cell.angle_beta   90.00
_cell.angle_gamma   90.00
#
_symmetry.space_group_name_H-M   'P 1'
#
loop_
_entity.id
_entity.type
_entity.pdbx_description
1 polymer ?
#
loop_
_entity_poly.entity_id
_entity_poly.type
_entity_poly.pdbx_seq_one_letter_code
_entity_poly.pdbx_strand_id
1 'polypeptide(L)' 'MTARMTTPRERIGGAVAVLRGRRPPVDYGLLLVMPFLAAAGGVLVSMLIEDAVERRRDRGREDRGFTRGGRGARPPAGAV' A
#
# COMPACT_ATOMS: atom_id res chain seq x y z
N MET A 1 -3.00 23.52 8.79
CA MET A 1 -2.98 23.40 7.32
C MET A 1 -3.64 24.65 6.77
N THR A 2 -2.85 25.71 6.53
CA THR A 2 -3.36 27.03 6.13
C THR A 2 -3.72 27.02 4.65
N ALA A 3 -5.01 27.17 4.33
CA ALA A 3 -5.47 27.39 2.98
C ALA A 3 -4.87 28.71 2.46
N ARG A 4 -3.85 28.63 1.60
CA ARG A 4 -3.33 29.80 0.89
C ARG A 4 -4.46 30.30 -0.02
N MET A 5 -5.13 31.37 0.41
CA MET A 5 -6.06 32.13 -0.42
C MET A 5 -5.28 32.69 -1.60
N THR A 6 -5.31 32.00 -2.73
CA THR A 6 -4.77 32.52 -4.00
C THR A 6 -5.55 33.77 -4.35
N THR A 7 -4.85 34.89 -4.40
CA THR A 7 -5.47 36.18 -4.69
C THR A 7 -6.02 36.19 -6.13
N PRO A 8 -7.10 36.94 -6.42
CA PRO A 8 -7.66 37.01 -7.78
C PRO A 8 -6.61 37.40 -8.83
N ARG A 9 -5.64 38.23 -8.44
CA ARG A 9 -4.50 38.63 -9.27
C ARG A 9 -3.58 37.46 -9.63
N GLU A 10 -3.35 36.52 -8.71
CA GLU A 10 -2.55 35.31 -9.00
C GLU A 10 -3.26 34.36 -9.95
N ARG A 11 -4.59 34.20 -9.83
CA ARG A 11 -5.38 33.38 -10.78
C ARG A 11 -5.34 33.96 -12.19
N ILE A 12 -5.48 35.28 -12.31
CA ILE A 12 -5.40 35.98 -13.61
C ILE A 12 -3.97 35.91 -14.16
N GLY A 13 -2.95 36.11 -13.32
CA GLY A 13 -1.55 35.98 -13.71
C GLY A 13 -1.21 34.57 -14.22
N GLY A 14 -1.74 33.53 -13.57
CA GLY A 14 -1.61 32.14 -14.02
C GLY A 14 -2.28 31.89 -15.37
N ALA A 15 -3.52 32.39 -15.55
CA ALA A 15 -4.24 32.26 -16.82
C ALA A 15 -3.52 33.01 -17.96
N VAL A 16 -3.03 34.23 -17.70
CA VAL A 16 -2.27 35.04 -18.68
C VAL A 16 -0.93 34.39 -19.02
N ALA A 17 -0.28 33.71 -18.06
CA ALA A 17 0.96 32.96 -18.32
C ALA A 17 0.73 31.77 -19.25
N VAL A 18 -0.37 31.02 -19.05
CA VAL A 18 -0.80 29.92 -19.94
C VAL A 18 -1.13 30.45 -21.34
N LEU A 19 -1.88 31.56 -21.44
CA LEU A 19 -2.24 32.21 -22.71
C LEU A 19 -1.04 32.80 -23.46
N ARG A 20 0.00 33.28 -22.75
CA ARG A 20 1.24 33.82 -23.35
C ARG A 20 2.28 32.74 -23.71
N GLY A 21 1.92 31.45 -23.64
CA GLY A 21 2.82 30.35 -23.98
C GLY A 21 3.96 30.14 -22.99
N ARG A 22 3.89 30.76 -21.79
CA ARG A 22 4.79 30.43 -20.69
C ARG A 22 4.32 29.10 -20.13
N ARG A 23 5.11 28.04 -20.31
CA ARG A 23 4.81 26.72 -19.75
C ARG A 23 4.45 26.89 -18.27
N PRO A 24 3.25 26.46 -17.83
CA PRO A 24 2.96 26.43 -16.41
C PRO A 24 4.02 25.57 -15.72
N PRO A 25 4.44 25.91 -14.50
CA PRO A 25 5.50 25.19 -13.79
C PRO A 25 5.13 23.73 -13.48
N VAL A 26 3.88 23.34 -13.75
CA VAL A 26 3.38 21.97 -13.59
C VAL A 26 3.27 21.37 -14.97
N ASP A 27 4.18 20.46 -15.30
CA ASP A 27 4.08 19.68 -16.53
C ASP A 27 2.75 18.90 -16.52
N TYR A 28 1.86 19.20 -17.46
CA TYR A 28 0.58 18.48 -17.58
C TYR A 28 0.77 16.98 -17.81
N GLY A 29 1.92 16.56 -18.36
CA GLY A 29 2.30 15.15 -18.44
C GLY A 29 2.42 14.50 -17.05
N LEU A 30 2.87 15.23 -16.03
CA LEU A 30 2.97 14.76 -14.66
C LEU A 30 1.59 14.57 -14.02
N LEU A 31 0.60 15.40 -14.38
CA LEU A 31 -0.79 15.18 -13.93
C LEU A 31 -1.38 13.88 -14.51
N LEU A 32 -0.99 13.51 -15.73
CA LEU A 32 -1.44 12.26 -16.34
C LEU A 32 -0.76 11.04 -15.69
N VAL A 33 0.53 11.13 -15.39
CA VAL A 33 1.33 9.99 -14.91
C VAL A 33 1.20 9.76 -13.40
N MET A 34 1.01 10.82 -12.60
CA MET A 34 0.83 10.75 -11.14
C MET A 34 -0.20 9.71 -10.67
N PRO A 35 -1.43 9.64 -11.19
CA PRO A 35 -2.41 8.67 -10.71
C PRO A 35 -1.97 7.22 -10.95
N PHE A 36 -1.30 6.94 -12.07
CA PHE A 36 -0.77 5.60 -12.35
C PHE A 36 0.38 5.24 -11.41
N LEU A 37 1.29 6.18 -11.16
CA LEU A 37 2.37 5.97 -10.18
C LEU A 37 1.84 5.75 -8.77
N ALA A 38 0.84 6.53 -8.36
CA ALA A 38 0.18 6.37 -7.07
C ALA A 38 -0.52 5.00 -6.96
N ALA A 39 -1.23 4.57 -8.00
CA ALA A 39 -1.87 3.25 -8.03
C ALA A 39 -0.85 2.11 -7.97
N ALA A 40 0.21 2.16 -8.79
CA ALA A 40 1.28 1.16 -8.79
C ALA A 40 1.99 1.09 -7.43
N GLY A 41 2.29 2.25 -6.83
CA GLY A 41 2.87 2.33 -5.49
C GLY A 41 1.95 1.74 -4.42
N GLY A 42 0.66 2.04 -4.48
CA GLY A 42 -0.35 1.49 -3.56
C GLY A 42 -0.42 -0.04 -3.63
N VAL A 43 -0.48 -0.61 -4.83
CA VAL A 43 -0.48 -2.07 -5.03
C VAL A 43 0.78 -2.71 -4.47
N LEU A 44 1.95 -2.13 -4.73
CA LEU A 44 3.22 -2.65 -4.22
C LEU A 44 3.27 -2.66 -2.69
N VAL A 45 2.79 -1.59 -2.04
CA VAL A 45 2.71 -1.51 -0.58
C VAL A 45 1.73 -2.54 -0.03
N SER A 46 0.56 -2.72 -0.66
CA SER A 46 -0.40 -3.75 -0.25
C SER A 46 0.20 -5.16 -0.31
N MET A 47 0.89 -5.50 -1.41
CA MET A 47 1.55 -6.80 -1.54
C MET A 47 2.63 -7.01 -0.47
N LEU A 48 3.42 -5.98 -0.16
CA LEU A 48 4.45 -6.06 0.87
C LEU A 48 3.85 -6.33 2.26
N ILE A 49 2.74 -5.66 2.58
CA ILE A 49 2.02 -5.85 3.84
C ILE A 49 1.43 -7.26 3.91
N GLU A 50 0.84 -7.74 2.82
CA GLU A 50 0.26 -9.07 2.74
C GLU A 50 1.32 -10.17 2.94
N ASP A 51 2.47 -10.07 2.25
CA ASP A 51 3.60 -11.00 2.41
C ASP A 51 4.17 -10.96 3.85
N ALA A 52 4.28 -9.77 4.44
CA ALA A 52 4.73 -9.62 5.83
C ALA A 52 3.77 -10.26 6.84
N VAL A 53 2.46 -10.14 6.61
CA VAL A 53 1.42 -10.75 7.45
C VAL A 53 1.42 -12.27 7.29
N GLU A 54 1.54 -12.77 6.05
CA GLU A 54 1.54 -14.20 5.75
C GLU A 54 2.74 -14.90 6.39
N ARG A 55 3.95 -14.34 6.24
CA ARG A 55 5.17 -14.83 6.91
C ARG A 55 5.05 -14.85 8.43
N ARG A 56 4.32 -13.90 9.03
CA ARG A 56 4.10 -13.87 10.48
C ARG A 56 3.08 -14.92 10.93
N ARG A 57 2.10 -15.24 10.09
CA ARG A 57 1.05 -16.22 10.37
C ARG A 57 1.60 -17.65 10.31
N ASP A 58 2.48 -17.94 9.36
CA ASP A 58 3.05 -19.28 9.21
C ASP A 58 3.98 -19.64 10.37
N ARG A 59 4.81 -18.71 10.84
CA ARG A 59 5.61 -18.89 12.07
C ARG A 59 4.74 -19.20 13.29
N GLY A 60 3.57 -18.57 13.40
CA GLY A 60 2.65 -18.82 14.53
C GLY A 60 1.85 -20.12 14.43
N ARG A 61 1.81 -20.78 13.25
CA ARG A 61 1.15 -22.08 13.05
C ARG A 61 2.07 -23.25 13.38
N GLU A 62 3.37 -23.15 13.10
CA GLU A 62 4.35 -24.20 13.45
C GLU A 62 4.36 -24.47 14.96
N ASP A 63 4.31 -23.43 15.80
CA ASP A 63 4.25 -23.57 17.26
C ASP A 63 2.97 -24.25 17.78
N ARG A 64 1.84 -24.14 17.06
CA ARG A 64 0.58 -24.79 17.42
C ARG A 64 0.42 -26.18 16.82
N GLY A 65 1.07 -26.46 15.69
CA GLY A 65 1.11 -27.79 15.08
C GLY A 65 1.88 -28.79 15.94
N PHE A 66 2.96 -28.34 16.59
CA PHE A 66 3.78 -29.17 17.47
C PHE A 66 3.04 -29.62 18.75
N THR A 67 2.10 -28.82 19.26
CA THR A 67 1.36 -29.12 20.49
C THR A 67 0.11 -29.99 20.27
N ARG A 68 -0.31 -30.25 19.02
CA ARG A 68 -1.48 -31.08 18.70
C ARG A 68 -1.15 -32.49 18.19
N GLY A 69 0.11 -32.77 17.84
CA GLY A 69 0.55 -34.10 17.34
C GLY A 69 0.83 -35.16 18.41
N GLY A 70 0.82 -34.81 19.70
CA GLY A 70 1.32 -35.68 20.79
C GLY A 70 0.27 -36.41 21.63
N ARG A 71 -0.99 -36.55 21.20
CA ARG A 71 -2.02 -37.28 21.97
C ARG A 71 -2.83 -38.22 21.10
N GLY A 72 -2.16 -39.28 20.64
CA GLY A 72 -2.75 -40.36 19.87
C GLY A 72 -2.15 -41.75 20.16
N ALA A 73 -1.43 -41.94 21.26
CA ALA A 73 -1.00 -43.27 21.69
C ALA A 73 -2.10 -43.90 22.57
N ARG A 74 -3.08 -44.55 21.93
CA ARG A 74 -3.89 -45.56 22.63
C ARG A 74 -3.02 -46.81 22.78
N PRO A 75 -2.78 -47.33 24.00
CA PRO A 75 -2.15 -48.63 24.13
C PRO A 75 -3.08 -49.70 23.54
N PRO A 76 -2.56 -50.74 22.87
CA PRO A 76 -3.38 -51.88 22.48
C PRO A 76 -3.88 -52.55 23.77
N ALA A 77 -5.19 -52.50 23.98
CA ALA A 77 -5.86 -53.34 24.95
C ALA A 77 -5.82 -54.78 24.41
N GLY A 78 -5.06 -55.64 25.08
CA GLY A 78 -5.02 -57.07 24.77
C GLY A 78 -3.61 -57.61 24.60
N ALA A 79 -2.92 -57.83 25.71
CA ALA A 79 -1.97 -58.92 25.81
C ALA A 79 -2.43 -59.77 27.00
N VAL A 80 -2.68 -61.04 26.67
CA VAL A 80 -3.16 -62.15 27.51
C VAL A 80 -2.15 -62.49 28.59
#